data_AF-A0A957MA73-F1
#
_entry.id   AF-A0A957MA73-F1
#
_cell.length_a   1.000
_cell.length_b   1.000
_cell.length_c   1.000
_cell.angle_alpha   90.00
_cell.angle_beta   90.00
_cell.angle_gamma   90.00
#
_symmetry.space_group_name_H-M   'P 1'
#
loop_
_entity.id
_entity.type
_entity.pdbx_description
1 polymer ?
#
loop_
_entity_poly.entity_id
_entity_poly.type
_entity_poly.pdbx_seq_one_letter_code
_entity_poly.pdbx_strand_id
1 'polypeptide(L)'
;MNEIIDAEVRHLTTAELDAGLEEIRHSPKDGGTLALIVRRPAVDEREVLDEGQLSLDEGLVGDTWRMRRSSRTADGSAHPEMQLNIINARAIALIAPDAARRPLAGDQLHVDL
;
A
#
# COMPACT_ATOMS: atom_id res chain seq x y z
N MET A 1 -6.81 17.08 -28.24
CA MET A 1 -5.64 17.56 -27.49
C MET A 1 -6.16 17.86 -26.11
N ASN A 2 -6.27 16.83 -25.27
CA ASN A 2 -6.81 16.99 -23.92
C ASN A 2 -5.66 17.45 -23.04
N GLU A 3 -5.77 18.65 -22.49
CA GLU A 3 -4.95 19.10 -21.38
C GLU A 3 -5.03 18.06 -20.28
N ILE A 4 -3.91 17.38 -20.03
CA ILE A 4 -3.67 16.74 -18.75
C ILE A 4 -3.52 17.92 -17.80
N ILE A 5 -4.60 18.25 -17.10
CA ILE A 5 -4.50 19.11 -15.93
C ILE A 5 -3.66 18.29 -14.95
N ASP A 6 -2.37 18.59 -14.85
CA ASP A 6 -1.52 18.16 -13.75
C ASP A 6 -2.22 18.68 -12.49
N ALA A 7 -3.01 17.82 -11.85
CA ALA A 7 -3.60 18.14 -10.57
C ALA A 7 -2.45 18.49 -9.63
N GLU A 8 -2.40 19.74 -9.19
CA GLU A 8 -1.31 20.27 -8.37
C GLU A 8 -1.13 19.37 -7.15
N VAL A 9 0.00 18.66 -7.08
CA VAL A 9 0.26 17.71 -5.99
C VAL A 9 0.58 18.53 -4.74
N ARG A 10 -0.41 18.64 -3.84
CA ARG A 10 -0.20 19.26 -2.55
C ARG A 10 0.59 18.34 -1.63
N HIS A 11 1.77 18.80 -1.23
CA HIS A 11 2.53 18.17 -0.15
C HIS A 11 2.11 18.80 1.18
N LEU A 12 1.59 17.98 2.11
CA LEU A 12 1.26 18.45 3.45
C LEU A 12 2.54 18.80 4.23
N THR A 13 2.45 19.86 5.02
CA THR A 13 3.47 20.20 6.01
C THR A 13 3.47 19.20 7.17
N THR A 14 4.56 19.14 7.92
CA THR A 14 4.63 18.32 9.14
C THR A 14 3.51 18.66 10.12
N ALA A 15 3.18 19.95 10.31
CA ALA A 15 2.10 20.37 11.20
C ALA A 15 0.71 19.85 10.75
N GLU A 16 0.47 19.80 9.45
CA GLU A 16 -0.78 19.25 8.90
C GLU A 16 -0.84 17.72 9.02
N LEU A 17 0.30 17.03 8.86
CA LEU A 17 0.40 15.59 9.11
C LEU A 17 0.17 15.28 10.60
N ASP A 18 0.79 16.05 11.50
CA ASP A 18 0.63 15.90 12.95
C ASP A 18 -0.82 16.13 13.39
N ALA A 19 -1.50 17.12 12.80
CA ALA A 19 -2.91 17.39 13.05
C ALA A 19 -3.84 16.23 12.65
N GLY A 20 -3.45 15.42 11.67
CA GLY A 20 -4.20 14.24 11.23
C GLY A 20 -3.95 12.97 12.05
N LEU A 21 -2.98 12.96 12.96
CA LEU A 21 -2.62 11.77 13.74
C LEU A 21 -3.76 11.25 14.63
N GLU A 22 -4.61 12.14 15.14
CA GLU A 22 -5.70 11.71 16.03
C GLU A 22 -6.72 10.83 15.31
N GLU A 23 -7.08 11.18 14.07
CA GLU A 23 -7.99 10.36 13.26
C GLU A 23 -7.39 8.98 12.96
N ILE A 24 -6.07 8.92 12.74
CA ILE A 24 -5.36 7.65 12.53
C ILE A 24 -5.40 6.80 13.81
N ARG A 25 -5.25 7.40 14.99
CA ARG A 25 -5.31 6.67 16.28
C ARG A 25 -6.70 6.13 16.61
N HIS A 26 -7.74 6.65 15.99
CA HIS A 26 -9.11 6.13 16.10
C HIS A 26 -9.36 4.86 15.26
N SER A 27 -8.34 4.34 14.56
CA SER A 27 -8.44 3.04 13.89
C SER A 27 -8.82 1.93 14.89
N PRO A 28 -9.70 1.00 14.50
CA PRO A 28 -10.13 -0.07 15.39
C PRO A 28 -8.95 -0.99 15.72
N LYS A 29 -8.87 -1.52 16.95
CA LYS A 29 -7.81 -2.45 17.34
C LYS A 29 -7.96 -3.85 16.74
N ASP A 30 -9.19 -4.21 16.38
CA ASP A 30 -9.61 -5.49 15.81
C ASP A 30 -10.90 -5.27 15.01
N GLY A 31 -11.23 -6.17 14.08
CA GLY A 31 -12.41 -6.08 13.24
C GLY A 31 -12.34 -4.94 12.22
N GLY A 32 -11.13 -4.55 11.83
CA GLY A 32 -10.86 -3.53 10.84
C GLY A 32 -11.35 -3.87 9.43
N THR A 33 -11.39 -2.86 8.56
CA THR A 33 -11.81 -3.02 7.16
C THR A 33 -10.60 -3.06 6.23
N LEU A 34 -10.54 -4.06 5.35
CA LEU A 34 -9.63 -4.06 4.20
C LEU A 34 -10.19 -3.12 3.13
N ALA A 35 -9.67 -1.90 3.06
CA ALA A 35 -10.19 -0.82 2.23
C ALA A 35 -9.66 -0.85 0.79
N LEU A 36 -8.50 -1.46 0.54
CA LEU A 36 -7.91 -1.58 -0.79
C LEU A 36 -6.98 -2.79 -0.85
N ILE A 37 -7.01 -3.50 -1.98
CA ILE A 37 -6.05 -4.53 -2.36
C ILE A 37 -5.33 -4.07 -3.61
N VAL A 38 -4.00 -4.05 -3.58
CA VAL A 38 -3.15 -3.65 -4.70
C VAL A 38 -2.14 -4.75 -5.00
N ARG A 39 -2.16 -5.26 -6.23
CA ARG A 39 -1.16 -6.17 -6.76
C ARG A 39 -0.14 -5.41 -7.60
N ARG A 40 1.14 -5.79 -7.50
CA ARG A 40 2.24 -5.25 -8.31
C ARG A 40 2.75 -6.34 -9.25
N PRO A 41 2.14 -6.52 -10.44
CA PRO A 41 2.49 -7.61 -11.35
C PRO A 41 3.85 -7.44 -12.04
N ALA A 42 4.31 -6.19 -12.20
CA ALA A 42 5.62 -5.86 -12.72
C ALA A 42 6.17 -4.56 -12.09
N VAL A 43 7.38 -4.17 -12.50
CA VAL A 43 7.94 -2.85 -12.15
C VAL A 43 6.99 -1.77 -12.67
N ASP A 44 6.70 -0.77 -11.82
CA ASP A 44 5.80 0.35 -12.12
C ASP A 44 4.33 0.02 -12.43
N GLU A 45 3.95 -1.25 -12.44
CA GLU A 45 2.56 -1.66 -12.62
C GLU A 45 1.81 -1.77 -11.30
N ARG A 46 0.52 -1.38 -11.32
CA ARG A 46 -0.41 -1.49 -10.20
C ARG A 46 -1.75 -1.99 -10.71
N GLU A 47 -2.33 -2.92 -9.96
CA GLU A 47 -3.65 -3.46 -10.24
C GLU A 47 -4.46 -3.46 -8.96
N VAL A 48 -5.61 -2.79 -8.99
CA VAL A 48 -6.57 -2.80 -7.88
C VAL A 48 -7.45 -4.03 -8.03
N LEU A 49 -7.59 -4.79 -6.95
CA LEU A 49 -8.35 -6.04 -6.95
C LEU A 49 -9.59 -5.94 -6.06
N ASP A 50 -10.68 -6.55 -6.51
CA ASP A 50 -11.86 -6.80 -5.67
C ASP A 50 -11.59 -7.95 -4.68
N GLU A 51 -10.80 -8.94 -5.09
CA GLU A 51 -10.39 -10.09 -4.30
C GLU A 51 -8.95 -10.50 -4.59
N GLY A 52 -8.25 -11.04 -3.59
CA GLY A 52 -6.87 -11.51 -3.72
C GLY A 52 -6.65 -12.84 -2.98
N GLN A 53 -5.81 -13.70 -3.55
CA GLN A 53 -5.41 -14.96 -2.92
C GLN A 53 -4.07 -14.80 -2.20
N LEU A 54 -4.00 -15.26 -0.96
CA LEU A 54 -2.75 -15.37 -0.21
C LEU A 54 -2.22 -16.80 -0.25
N SER A 55 -0.91 -16.92 -0.41
CA SER A 55 -0.16 -18.18 -0.45
C SER A 55 1.10 -18.06 0.41
N LEU A 56 1.43 -19.12 1.14
CA LEU A 56 2.68 -19.20 1.90
C LEU A 56 3.92 -19.22 1.00
N ASP A 57 3.77 -19.62 -0.27
CA ASP A 57 4.89 -19.71 -1.21
C ASP A 57 5.02 -18.45 -2.09
N GLU A 58 3.88 -17.83 -2.44
CA GLU A 58 3.80 -16.75 -3.44
C GLU A 58 3.45 -15.38 -2.83
N GLY A 59 3.08 -15.30 -1.54
CA GLY A 59 2.55 -14.08 -0.94
C GLY A 59 1.15 -13.75 -1.50
N LEU A 60 0.93 -12.51 -1.91
CA LEU A 60 -0.23 -12.17 -2.74
C LEU A 60 -0.02 -12.71 -4.15
N VAL A 61 -0.84 -13.67 -4.57
CA VAL A 61 -0.66 -14.37 -5.86
C VAL A 61 -0.66 -13.38 -7.04
N GLY A 62 0.41 -13.44 -7.83
CA GLY A 62 0.67 -12.54 -8.96
C GLY A 62 1.38 -11.23 -8.59
N ASP A 63 1.74 -11.01 -7.33
CA ASP A 63 2.61 -9.90 -6.92
C ASP A 63 4.10 -10.23 -7.18
N THR A 64 4.91 -9.18 -7.35
CA THR A 64 6.34 -9.29 -7.60
C THR A 64 7.20 -9.65 -6.38
N TRP A 65 6.65 -9.72 -5.15
CA TRP A 65 7.43 -9.99 -3.92
C TRP A 65 8.43 -11.14 -4.07
N ARG A 66 8.01 -12.30 -4.59
CA ARG A 66 8.85 -13.50 -4.70
C ARG A 66 10.06 -13.32 -5.61
N MET A 67 9.99 -12.37 -6.55
CA MET A 67 11.09 -12.03 -7.45
C MET A 67 12.08 -11.03 -6.83
N ARG A 68 11.74 -10.40 -5.70
CA ARG A 68 12.60 -9.40 -5.05
C ARG A 68 13.66 -10.07 -4.20
N ARG A 69 14.91 -9.95 -4.63
CA ARG A 69 16.07 -10.41 -3.86
C ARG A 69 16.18 -9.69 -2.53
N SER A 70 16.56 -10.43 -1.48
CA SER A 70 16.81 -9.87 -0.16
C SER A 70 18.24 -10.11 0.28
N SER A 71 18.90 -9.08 0.80
CA SER A 71 20.19 -9.22 1.48
C SER A 71 20.06 -9.89 2.86
N ARG A 72 18.83 -10.08 3.36
CA ARG A 72 18.56 -10.70 4.67
C ARG A 72 18.47 -12.22 4.63
N THR A 73 18.44 -12.81 3.44
CA THR A 73 18.46 -14.26 3.22
C THR A 73 19.82 -14.67 2.68
N ALA A 74 20.39 -15.77 3.19
CA ALA A 74 21.74 -16.21 2.83
C ALA A 74 21.90 -16.55 1.34
N ASP A 75 20.84 -17.02 0.69
CA ASP A 75 20.79 -17.39 -0.73
C ASP A 75 20.31 -16.25 -1.64
N GLY A 76 20.01 -15.08 -1.08
CA GLY A 76 19.49 -13.93 -1.81
C GLY A 76 18.03 -14.04 -2.27
N SER A 77 17.29 -15.07 -1.82
CA SER A 77 15.87 -15.24 -2.12
C SER A 77 15.00 -14.11 -1.53
N ALA A 78 13.70 -14.11 -1.83
CA ALA A 78 12.76 -13.18 -1.19
C ALA A 78 12.61 -13.53 0.29
N HIS A 79 12.60 -12.52 1.16
CA HIS A 79 12.49 -12.78 2.60
C HIS A 79 11.05 -13.16 2.98
N PRO A 80 10.81 -14.35 3.55
CA PRO A 80 9.45 -14.86 3.81
C PRO A 80 8.64 -13.94 4.73
N GLU A 81 9.25 -13.32 5.73
CA GLU A 81 8.53 -12.37 6.61
C GLU A 81 8.24 -10.99 5.96
N MET A 82 8.49 -10.83 4.66
CA MET A 82 8.22 -9.60 3.90
C MET A 82 7.22 -9.83 2.76
N GLN A 83 6.47 -10.93 2.81
CA GLN A 83 5.48 -11.35 1.79
C GLN A 83 4.38 -10.34 1.52
N LEU A 84 3.97 -9.65 2.57
CA LEU A 84 2.90 -8.68 2.54
C LEU A 84 3.36 -7.39 3.19
N ASN A 85 3.03 -6.28 2.55
CA ASN A 85 3.10 -4.97 3.15
C ASN A 85 1.69 -4.40 3.34
N ILE A 86 1.53 -3.77 4.50
CA ILE A 86 0.24 -3.29 5.00
C ILE A 86 0.43 -1.84 5.42
N ILE A 87 -0.52 -0.99 5.03
CA ILE A 87 -0.59 0.40 5.46
C ILE A 87 -1.94 0.69 6.09
N ASN A 88 -1.95 1.54 7.12
CA ASN A 88 -3.20 2.01 7.71
C ASN A 88 -3.99 2.85 6.69
N ALA A 89 -5.26 2.52 6.49
CA ALA A 89 -6.12 3.15 5.48
C ALA A 89 -6.34 4.65 5.72
N ARG A 90 -6.36 5.09 7.00
CA ARG A 90 -6.48 6.51 7.36
C ARG A 90 -5.18 7.25 7.14
N ALA A 91 -4.05 6.62 7.47
CA ALA A 91 -2.73 7.20 7.26
C ALA A 91 -2.46 7.48 5.77
N ILE A 92 -2.74 6.50 4.90
CA ILE A 92 -2.56 6.71 3.46
C ILE A 92 -3.59 7.70 2.89
N ALA A 93 -4.80 7.79 3.46
CA ALA A 93 -5.77 8.82 3.06
C ALA A 93 -5.31 10.23 3.46
N LEU A 94 -4.56 10.39 4.56
CA LEU A 94 -3.94 11.66 4.93
C LEU A 94 -2.79 12.03 3.98
N ILE A 95 -1.92 11.08 3.64
CA ILE A 95 -0.76 11.29 2.75
C ILE A 95 -1.20 11.52 1.29
N ALA A 96 -2.19 10.76 0.84
CA ALA A 96 -2.77 10.83 -0.50
C ALA A 96 -4.30 11.00 -0.39
N PRO A 97 -4.76 12.26 -0.23
CA PRO A 97 -6.19 12.58 -0.13
C PRO A 97 -6.98 12.06 -1.34
N ASP A 98 -6.39 12.20 -2.53
CA ASP A 98 -6.94 11.60 -3.76
C ASP A 98 -6.81 10.07 -3.73
N ALA A 99 -7.97 9.40 -3.68
CA ALA A 99 -8.06 7.95 -3.66
C ALA A 99 -7.41 7.28 -4.88
N ALA A 100 -7.44 7.92 -6.07
CA ALA A 100 -6.85 7.37 -7.27
C ALA A 100 -5.32 7.23 -7.19
N ARG A 101 -4.68 7.97 -6.27
CA ARG A 101 -3.23 7.92 -6.05
C ARG A 101 -2.80 6.92 -4.99
N ARG A 102 -3.72 6.42 -4.16
CA ARG A 102 -3.39 5.48 -3.08
C ARG A 102 -2.81 4.16 -3.59
N PRO A 103 -3.24 3.56 -4.73
CA PRO A 103 -2.60 2.36 -5.27
C PRO A 103 -1.14 2.54 -5.70
N LEU A 104 -0.67 3.80 -5.84
CA LEU A 104 0.74 4.08 -6.14
C LEU A 104 1.62 3.83 -4.92
N ALA A 105 1.04 3.82 -3.71
CA ALA A 105 1.70 3.31 -2.53
C ALA A 105 2.22 1.90 -2.80
N GLY A 106 3.39 1.58 -2.28
CA GLY A 106 3.99 0.27 -2.50
C GLY A 106 3.23 -0.84 -1.79
N ASP A 107 2.27 -0.53 -0.94
CA ASP A 107 1.56 -1.44 -0.04
C ASP A 107 0.46 -2.26 -0.72
N GLN A 108 0.38 -3.54 -0.39
CA GLN A 108 -0.55 -4.50 -1.00
C GLN A 108 -1.91 -4.46 -0.34
N LEU A 109 -1.96 -4.22 0.97
CA LEU A 109 -3.20 -4.19 1.75
C LEU A 109 -3.31 -2.86 2.49
N HIS A 110 -4.40 -2.13 2.25
CA HIS A 110 -4.71 -0.92 3.01
C HIS A 110 -5.81 -1.24 3.99
N VAL A 111 -5.50 -1.23 5.29
CA VAL A 111 -6.39 -1.75 6.34
C VAL A 111 -6.70 -0.64 7.32
N ASP A 112 -7.97 -0.45 7.67
CA ASP A 112 -8.36 0.40 8.81
C ASP A 112 -8.19 -0.39 10.10
N LEU A 113 -6.96 -0.39 10.66
CA LEU A 113 -6.53 -1.09 11.89
C LEU A 113 -5.34 -0.39 12.53
#